data_AF-X1N431-F1
#
_entry.id   AF-X1N431-F1
#
_cell.length_a   1.000
_cell.length_b   1.000
_cell.length_c   1.000
_cell.angle_alpha   90.00
_cell.angle_beta   90.00
_cell.angle_gamma   90.00
#
_symmetry.space_group_name_H-M   'P 1'
#
loop_
_entity.id
_entity.type
_entity.pdbx_description
1 polymer ?
#
loop_
_entity_poly.entity_id
_entity_poly.type
_entity_poly.pdbx_seq_one_letter_code
_entity_poly.pdbx_strand_id
1 'polypeptide(L)'
;AVVTVNNFGKGKAYCIGCGLSQNFYNKFIKKILKDFVLGDIKTPDEVEIATREKEHKKFIFLMNFSNKSSKILLNREYIDLIKGKSIKGEIKLNPFDALILTMK
;
A
#
# COMPACT_ATOMS: atom_id res chain seq x y z
N ALA A 1 -5.63 14.86 28.20
CA ALA A 1 -4.74 14.70 27.03
C ALA A 1 -5.56 14.24 25.83
N VAL A 2 -5.26 14.70 24.61
CA VAL A 2 -6.06 14.40 23.40
C VAL A 2 -5.63 13.09 22.72
N VAL A 3 -4.36 12.73 22.84
CA VAL A 3 -3.79 11.47 22.36
C VAL A 3 -2.98 10.85 23.50
N THR A 4 -3.22 9.58 23.81
CA THR A 4 -2.50 8.85 24.86
C THR A 4 -2.00 7.51 24.35
N VAL A 5 -0.94 7.01 24.99
CA VAL A 5 -0.41 5.65 24.78
C VAL A 5 -0.27 4.95 26.12
N ASN A 6 -0.78 3.73 26.21
CA ASN A 6 -0.58 2.85 27.35
C ASN A 6 0.25 1.65 26.91
N ASN A 7 1.37 1.39 27.60
CA ASN A 7 2.17 0.18 27.38
C ASN A 7 1.63 -0.91 28.31
N PHE A 8 1.21 -2.05 27.76
CA PHE A 8 0.61 -3.13 28.55
C PHE A 8 1.09 -4.49 28.05
N GLY A 9 1.73 -5.27 28.94
CA GLY A 9 2.40 -6.51 28.56
C GLY A 9 3.45 -6.27 27.47
N LYS A 10 3.37 -7.05 26.39
CA LYS A 10 4.24 -6.92 25.21
C LYS A 10 3.74 -5.92 24.17
N GLY A 11 2.62 -5.22 24.44
CA GLY A 11 1.91 -4.41 23.46
C GLY A 11 1.75 -2.93 23.85
N LYS A 12 1.10 -2.17 22.96
CA LYS A 12 0.76 -0.76 23.14
C LYS A 12 -0.69 -0.53 22.73
N ALA A 13 -1.42 0.27 23.52
CA ALA A 13 -2.76 0.74 23.18
C ALA A 13 -2.75 2.26 23.01
N TYR A 14 -3.23 2.75 21.87
CA TYR A 14 -3.31 4.18 21.57
C TYR A 14 -4.77 4.64 21.60
N CYS A 15 -5.05 5.72 22.32
CA CYS A 15 -6.38 6.36 22.35
C CYS A 15 -6.30 7.74 21.69
N ILE A 16 -7.22 8.00 20.75
CA ILE A 16 -7.37 9.28 20.05
C ILE A 16 -8.76 9.79 20.41
N GLY A 17 -8.83 10.80 21.29
CA GLY A 17 -10.09 11.24 21.91
C GLY A 17 -10.99 12.11 21.05
N CYS A 18 -10.55 12.52 19.85
CA CYS A 18 -11.34 13.31 18.91
C CYS A 18 -10.83 13.16 17.48
N GLY A 19 -11.63 13.61 16.51
CA GLY A 19 -11.20 13.71 15.11
C GLY A 19 -10.09 14.75 14.96
N LEU A 20 -8.98 14.36 14.32
CA LEU A 20 -7.83 15.22 14.04
C LEU A 20 -7.65 15.38 12.52
N SER A 21 -6.69 16.21 12.09
CA SER A 21 -6.43 16.42 10.67
C SER A 21 -5.81 15.18 10.00
N GLN A 22 -5.99 15.03 8.68
CA GLN A 22 -5.35 13.96 7.92
C GLN A 22 -3.81 13.95 8.09
N ASN A 23 -3.19 15.13 8.19
CA ASN A 23 -1.75 15.24 8.41
C ASN A 23 -1.31 14.64 9.76
N PHE A 24 -2.14 14.77 10.80
CA PHE A 24 -1.89 14.10 12.07
C PHE A 24 -1.90 12.57 11.88
N TYR A 25 -2.96 12.02 11.26
CA TYR A 25 -3.05 10.57 11.03
C TYR A 25 -1.92 10.03 10.16
N ASN A 26 -1.54 10.75 9.10
CA ASN A 26 -0.42 10.37 8.24
C ASN A 26 0.89 10.25 9.03
N LYS A 27 1.20 11.22 9.90
CA LYS A 27 2.41 11.18 10.75
C LYS A 27 2.30 10.11 11.84
N PHE A 28 1.13 9.96 12.43
CA PHE A 28 0.87 9.01 13.51
C PHE A 28 0.99 7.56 13.05
N ILE A 29 0.32 7.21 11.95
CA ILE A 29 0.39 5.87 11.35
C ILE A 29 1.81 5.57 10.86
N LYS A 30 2.50 6.52 10.21
CA LYS A 30 3.92 6.34 9.84
C LYS A 30 4.82 6.05 11.05
N LYS A 31 4.56 6.66 12.20
CA LYS A 31 5.31 6.39 13.44
C LYS A 31 5.06 4.98 13.97
N ILE A 32 3.81 4.51 13.93
CA ILE A 32 3.45 3.15 14.36
C ILE A 32 4.06 2.10 13.43
N LEU A 33 3.95 2.33 12.12
CA LEU A 33 4.41 1.39 11.10
C LEU A 33 5.94 1.35 10.93
N LYS A 34 6.69 2.24 11.58
CA LYS A 34 8.16 2.30 11.46
C LYS A 34 8.85 0.97 11.78
N ASP A 35 8.28 0.21 12.72
CA ASP A 35 8.85 -1.06 13.19
C ASP A 35 8.30 -2.28 12.41
N PHE A 36 7.45 -2.05 11.39
CA PHE A 36 6.81 -3.09 10.60
C PHE A 36 7.38 -3.15 9.18
N VAL A 37 7.44 -4.37 8.62
CA VAL A 37 7.81 -4.57 7.22
C VAL A 37 6.64 -4.13 6.34
N LEU A 38 6.83 -3.02 5.63
CA LEU A 38 5.88 -2.53 4.63
C LEU A 38 6.11 -3.20 3.27
N GLY A 39 5.08 -3.21 2.43
CA GLY A 39 5.18 -3.67 1.06
C GLY A 39 6.19 -2.86 0.24
N ASP A 40 6.76 -3.51 -0.77
CA ASP A 40 7.88 -2.99 -1.57
C ASP A 40 7.50 -2.01 -2.68
N ILE A 41 6.23 -2.03 -3.09
CA ILE A 41 5.75 -1.17 -4.18
C ILE A 41 5.23 0.11 -3.55
N LYS A 42 5.81 1.24 -3.98
CA LYS A 42 5.32 2.58 -3.63
C LYS A 42 4.42 3.08 -4.74
N THR A 43 3.29 3.65 -4.37
CA THR A 43 2.34 4.27 -5.29
C THR A 43 2.12 5.74 -4.96
N PRO A 44 1.71 6.54 -5.96
CA PRO A 44 1.13 7.86 -5.70
C PRO A 44 -0.26 7.70 -5.06
N ASP A 45 -0.78 8.79 -4.48
CA ASP A 45 -2.01 8.77 -3.66
C ASP A 45 -3.25 8.27 -4.42
N GLU A 46 -3.30 8.48 -5.74
CA GLU A 46 -4.40 8.03 -6.58
C GLU A 46 -4.39 6.54 -6.93
N VAL A 47 -3.28 5.83 -6.66
CA VAL A 47 -3.20 4.38 -6.90
C VAL A 47 -3.26 3.61 -5.59
N GLU A 48 -4.34 2.85 -5.44
CA GLU A 48 -4.50 1.91 -4.33
C GLU A 48 -3.72 0.62 -4.62
N ILE A 49 -3.09 0.08 -3.56
CA ILE A 49 -2.54 -1.27 -3.54
C ILE A 49 -3.38 -2.14 -2.61
N ALA A 50 -3.95 -3.21 -3.13
CA ALA A 50 -4.58 -4.25 -2.34
C ALA A 50 -3.89 -5.60 -2.58
N THR A 51 -3.84 -6.47 -1.57
CA THR A 51 -3.23 -7.80 -1.71
C THR A 51 -4.18 -8.91 -1.29
N ARG A 52 -4.21 -10.00 -2.06
CA ARG A 52 -4.86 -11.26 -1.69
C ARG A 52 -3.85 -12.39 -1.66
N GLU A 53 -4.01 -13.32 -0.74
CA GLU A 53 -3.17 -14.52 -0.66
C GLU A 53 -4.06 -15.76 -0.74
N LYS A 54 -3.67 -16.72 -1.58
CA LYS A 54 -4.34 -18.03 -1.72
C LYS A 54 -3.29 -19.07 -2.08
N GLU A 55 -3.30 -20.22 -1.40
CA GLU A 55 -2.39 -21.35 -1.72
C GLU A 55 -0.92 -20.91 -1.83
N HIS A 56 -0.45 -20.10 -0.88
CA HIS A 56 0.91 -19.52 -0.85
C HIS A 56 1.27 -18.62 -2.05
N LYS A 57 0.29 -18.23 -2.88
CA LYS A 57 0.46 -17.24 -3.93
C LYS A 57 -0.09 -15.90 -3.48
N LYS A 58 0.69 -14.85 -3.71
CA LYS A 58 0.32 -13.46 -3.43
C LYS A 58 -0.07 -12.75 -4.72
N PHE A 59 -1.27 -12.17 -4.71
CA PHE A 59 -1.83 -11.36 -5.78
C PHE A 59 -1.83 -9.90 -5.33
N ILE A 60 -1.25 -9.03 -6.15
CA ILE A 60 -1.13 -7.60 -5.88
C ILE A 60 -1.98 -6.86 -6.91
N PHE A 61 -2.96 -6.10 -6.44
CA PHE A 61 -3.84 -5.28 -7.25
C PHE A 61 -3.35 -3.85 -7.18
N LEU A 62 -3.05 -3.25 -8.32
CA LEU A 62 -2.75 -1.83 -8.47
C LEU A 62 -3.91 -1.18 -9.22
N MET A 63 -4.63 -0.26 -8.58
CA MET A 63 -5.86 0.32 -9.12
C MET A 63 -5.76 1.84 -9.12
N ASN A 64 -5.87 2.46 -10.29
CA ASN A 64 -5.83 3.90 -10.41
C ASN A 64 -7.25 4.49 -10.27
N PHE A 65 -7.53 5.21 -9.19
CA PHE A 65 -8.83 5.83 -8.96
C PHE A 65 -8.92 7.28 -9.48
N SER A 66 -8.02 7.68 -10.37
CA SER A 66 -8.03 9.00 -11.00
C SER A 66 -8.31 8.96 -12.50
N ASN A 67 -8.66 10.14 -13.03
CA ASN A 67 -8.77 10.40 -14.46
C ASN A 67 -7.41 10.74 -15.12
N LYS A 68 -6.29 10.57 -14.42
CA LYS A 68 -4.93 10.83 -14.93
C LYS A 68 -4.14 9.53 -15.00
N SER A 69 -3.09 9.50 -15.82
CA SER A 69 -2.16 8.36 -15.81
C SER A 69 -1.18 8.47 -14.65
N SER A 70 -0.85 7.33 -14.03
CA SER A 70 0.10 7.24 -12.93
C SER A 70 1.28 6.37 -13.31
N LYS A 71 2.47 6.72 -12.78
CA LYS A 71 3.70 5.96 -12.96
C LYS A 71 4.05 5.24 -11.66
N ILE A 72 4.44 3.97 -11.77
CA ILE A 72 4.83 3.15 -10.62
C ILE A 72 6.15 2.46 -10.96
N LEU A 73 7.09 2.45 -10.02
CA LEU A 73 8.36 1.75 -10.16
C LEU A 73 8.27 0.39 -9.47
N LEU A 74 8.40 -0.67 -10.26
CA LEU A 74 8.52 -2.04 -9.76
C LEU A 74 9.98 -2.36 -9.47
N ASN A 75 10.26 -2.68 -8.21
CA ASN A 75 11.62 -2.98 -7.71
C ASN A 75 12.14 -4.37 -8.13
N ARG A 76 11.27 -5.23 -8.65
CA ARG A 76 11.59 -6.59 -9.13
C ARG A 76 10.69 -6.97 -10.30
N GLU A 77 10.93 -8.15 -10.83
CA GLU A 77 10.13 -8.74 -11.91
C GLU A 77 8.83 -9.33 -11.34
N TYR A 78 7.72 -9.07 -12.01
CA TYR A 78 6.38 -9.59 -11.69
C TYR A 78 5.71 -10.14 -12.95
N ILE A 79 4.69 -10.98 -12.80
CA ILE A 79 3.84 -11.42 -13.91
C ILE A 79 2.54 -10.64 -13.86
N ASP A 80 2.22 -9.93 -14.95
CA ASP A 80 0.88 -9.39 -15.23
C ASP A 80 -0.06 -10.56 -15.52
N LEU A 81 -0.99 -10.82 -14.62
CA LEU A 81 -1.93 -11.94 -14.71
C LEU A 81 -3.03 -11.73 -15.75
N ILE A 82 -3.28 -10.50 -16.19
CA ILE A 82 -4.27 -10.19 -17.23
C ILE A 82 -3.64 -10.44 -18.61
N LYS A 83 -2.39 -10.01 -18.81
CA LYS A 83 -1.71 -10.11 -20.10
C LYS A 83 -0.82 -11.35 -20.24
N GLY A 84 -0.54 -12.05 -19.14
CA GLY A 84 0.37 -13.20 -19.10
C GLY A 84 1.83 -12.84 -19.39
N LYS A 85 2.25 -11.59 -19.14
CA LYS A 85 3.59 -11.09 -19.48
C LYS A 85 4.38 -10.72 -18.24
N SER A 86 5.69 -10.94 -18.31
CA SER A 86 6.61 -10.44 -17.30
C SER A 86 6.81 -8.92 -17.44
N ILE A 87 6.79 -8.21 -16.31
CA ILE A 87 6.99 -6.76 -16.22
C ILE A 87 7.97 -6.40 -15.10
N LYS A 88 8.75 -5.32 -15.30
CA LYS A 88 9.73 -4.78 -14.34
C LYS A 88 9.97 -3.30 -14.65
N GLY A 89 10.43 -2.53 -13.67
CA GLY A 89 10.82 -1.14 -13.86
C GLY A 89 9.62 -0.19 -13.83
N GLU A 90 9.70 0.92 -14.56
CA GLU A 90 8.61 1.90 -14.61
C GLU A 90 7.43 1.36 -15.44
N ILE A 91 6.26 1.32 -14.84
CA ILE A 91 4.99 1.00 -15.50
C ILE A 91 4.07 2.23 -15.49
N LYS A 92 3.22 2.32 -16.51
CA LYS A 92 2.16 3.34 -16.61
C LYS A 92 0.81 2.67 -16.41
N LEU A 93 0.04 3.15 -15.44
CA LEU A 93 -1.40 2.88 -15.33
C LEU A 93 -2.16 4.01 -16.01
N ASN A 94 -3.06 3.67 -16.92
CA ASN A 94 -3.95 4.65 -17.54
C ASN A 94 -5.05 5.09 -16.55
N PRO A 95 -5.83 6.16 -16.87
CA PRO A 95 -6.98 6.54 -16.08
C PRO A 95 -7.92 5.36 -15.83
N PHE A 96 -8.30 5.14 -14.57
CA PHE A 96 -9.21 4.06 -14.14
C PHE A 96 -8.75 2.63 -14.49
N ASP A 97 -7.47 2.44 -14.80
CA ASP A 97 -6.89 1.15 -15.15
C ASP A 97 -6.55 0.33 -13.89
N ALA A 98 -6.52 -0.99 -14.06
CA ALA A 98 -6.17 -1.94 -13.02
C ALA A 98 -5.16 -2.97 -13.53
N LEU A 99 -4.18 -3.28 -12.68
CA LEU A 99 -3.14 -4.26 -12.96
C LEU A 99 -3.08 -5.28 -11.82
N ILE A 100 -3.05 -6.57 -12.18
CA ILE A 100 -2.96 -7.67 -11.22
C ILE A 100 -1.61 -8.36 -11.41
N LEU A 101 -0.81 -8.35 -10.36
CA LEU A 101 0.54 -8.91 -10.35
C LEU A 101 0.63 -10.14 -9.46
N THR A 102 1.40 -11.11 -9.89
CA THR A 102 1.98 -12.13 -9.00
C THR A 102 3.49 -12.06 -9.07
N MET A 103 4.15 -12.52 -8.01
CA MET A 103 5.58 -12.78 -8.05
C MET A 103 5.85 -13.91 -9.04
N LYS A 104 6.95 -13.79 -9.77
CA LYS A 104 7.47 -14.85 -10.63
C LYS A 104 7.94 -16.05 -9.79
#